data_AF-G8TG48-F1
#
_entry.id   AF-G8TG48-F1
#
_cell.length_a   1.000
_cell.length_b   1.000
_cell.length_c   1.000
_cell.angle_alpha   90.00
_cell.angle_beta   90.00
_cell.angle_gamma   90.00
#
_symmetry.space_group_name_H-M   'P 1'
#
loop_
_entity.id
_entity.type
_entity.pdbx_description
1 polymer ?
#
loop_
_entity_poly.entity_id
_entity_poly.type
_entity_poly.pdbx_seq_one_letter_code
_entity_poly.pdbx_strand_id
1 'polypeptide(L)'
;MKKLSIYPFISVVLLFMSSFVMAQSNKEDIDIIQSAFGKDKKDLVKDYMELSAKDSAAFWKLYDEYEDKRKLIGRERINLLEQYANEYQNLDNAKAEKLATGILNNDAKYNTLYQTYFKKFTTVFGAKNAAKFLQLEMYVQTYVRANVMREIPLIGDLEKQKQ
;
A
#
# COMPACT_ATOMS: atom_id res chain seq x y z
N MET A 1 -31.66 -42.29 -5.00
CA MET A 1 -30.65 -41.41 -5.63
C MET A 1 -31.21 -40.00 -5.77
N LYS A 2 -30.81 -39.05 -4.92
CA LYS A 2 -30.74 -37.61 -5.25
C LYS A 2 -29.60 -37.03 -4.42
N LYS A 3 -28.45 -36.77 -5.06
CA LYS A 3 -27.32 -36.07 -4.44
C LYS A 3 -27.75 -34.62 -4.23
N LEU A 4 -27.95 -34.21 -2.98
CA LEU A 4 -28.23 -32.82 -2.64
C LEU A 4 -26.93 -32.03 -2.88
N SER A 5 -26.93 -31.16 -3.89
CA SER A 5 -25.77 -30.38 -4.31
C SER A 5 -25.51 -29.25 -3.29
N ILE A 6 -24.53 -29.44 -2.41
CA ILE A 6 -24.09 -28.47 -1.36
C ILE A 6 -23.27 -27.32 -1.99
N TYR A 7 -23.09 -27.32 -3.31
CA TYR A 7 -22.19 -26.42 -4.02
C TYR A 7 -22.54 -24.91 -3.99
N PRO A 8 -23.80 -24.41 -3.84
CA PRO A 8 -24.01 -22.97 -3.85
C PRO A 8 -23.65 -22.28 -2.52
N PHE A 9 -23.53 -23.03 -1.41
CA PHE A 9 -23.27 -22.44 -0.09
C PHE A 9 -21.77 -22.21 0.17
N ILE A 10 -20.90 -23.06 -0.38
CA ILE A 10 -19.44 -22.91 -0.27
C ILE A 10 -18.94 -21.73 -1.12
N SER A 11 -19.57 -21.44 -2.26
CA SER A 11 -19.20 -20.29 -3.11
C SER A 11 -19.50 -18.93 -2.49
N VAL A 12 -20.49 -18.81 -1.61
CA VAL A 12 -20.82 -17.53 -0.94
C VAL A 12 -19.88 -17.20 0.21
N VAL A 13 -19.34 -18.23 0.90
CA VAL A 13 -18.38 -18.04 2.01
C VAL A 13 -16.99 -17.62 1.50
N LEU A 14 -16.57 -18.10 0.33
CA LEU A 14 -15.29 -17.72 -0.31
C LEU A 14 -15.25 -16.24 -0.76
N LEU A 15 -16.40 -15.63 -1.05
CA LEU A 15 -16.50 -14.21 -1.44
C LEU A 15 -16.42 -13.24 -0.24
N PHE A 16 -16.62 -13.70 0.99
CA PHE A 16 -16.50 -12.86 2.19
C PHE A 16 -15.07 -12.80 2.76
N MET A 17 -14.26 -13.86 2.59
CA MET A 17 -12.88 -13.90 3.09
C MET A 17 -11.95 -12.90 2.39
N SER A 18 -12.19 -12.57 1.12
CA SER A 18 -11.39 -11.57 0.40
C SER A 18 -11.58 -10.15 0.95
N SER A 19 -12.75 -9.84 1.54
CA SER A 19 -13.03 -8.51 2.11
C SER A 19 -12.33 -8.28 3.45
N PHE A 20 -12.10 -9.34 4.23
CA PHE A 20 -11.40 -9.23 5.53
C PHE A 20 -9.92 -8.88 5.38
N VAL A 21 -9.23 -9.50 4.41
CA VAL A 21 -7.82 -9.18 4.12
C VAL A 21 -7.67 -7.74 3.64
N MET A 22 -8.61 -7.25 2.83
CA MET A 22 -8.61 -5.88 2.30
C MET A 22 -8.79 -4.81 3.40
N ALA A 23 -9.50 -5.15 4.49
CA ALA A 23 -9.72 -4.23 5.60
C ALA A 23 -8.50 -4.15 6.53
N GLN A 24 -7.82 -5.28 6.78
CA GLN A 24 -6.71 -5.35 7.73
C GLN A 24 -5.48 -4.58 7.24
N SER A 25 -5.10 -4.75 5.98
CA SER A 25 -3.96 -4.05 5.37
C SER A 25 -4.14 -2.53 5.30
N ASN A 26 -5.37 -2.07 5.04
CA ASN A 26 -5.68 -0.65 4.96
C ASN A 26 -5.72 0.01 6.35
N LYS A 27 -6.10 -0.76 7.38
CA LYS A 27 -6.15 -0.28 8.76
C LYS A 27 -4.75 0.04 9.28
N GLU A 28 -3.77 -0.81 9.00
CA GLU A 28 -2.39 -0.63 9.46
C GLU A 28 -1.75 0.65 8.86
N ASP A 29 -1.91 0.88 7.55
CA ASP A 29 -1.48 2.12 6.91
C ASP A 29 -2.11 3.38 7.56
N ILE A 30 -3.42 3.35 7.84
CA ILE A 30 -4.14 4.46 8.45
C ILE A 30 -3.64 4.70 9.87
N ASP A 31 -3.50 3.64 10.66
CA ASP A 31 -3.06 3.73 12.05
C ASP A 31 -1.61 4.25 12.14
N ILE A 32 -0.72 3.86 11.23
CA ILE A 32 0.66 4.37 11.16
C ILE A 32 0.67 5.87 10.82
N ILE A 33 -0.11 6.29 9.80
CA ILE A 33 -0.19 7.70 9.40
C ILE A 33 -0.78 8.53 10.54
N GLN A 34 -1.88 8.07 11.14
CA GLN A 34 -2.54 8.75 12.24
C GLN A 34 -1.60 8.87 13.46
N SER A 35 -0.83 7.83 13.78
CA SER A 35 0.13 7.86 14.88
C SER A 35 1.28 8.84 14.63
N ALA A 36 1.72 8.97 13.38
CA ALA A 36 2.84 9.81 13.01
C ALA A 36 2.50 11.29 12.90
N PHE A 37 1.30 11.60 12.42
CA PHE A 37 0.92 12.95 12.03
C PHE A 37 -0.31 13.50 12.77
N GLY A 38 -0.98 12.67 13.57
CA GLY A 38 -2.20 13.04 14.30
C GLY A 38 -3.41 13.32 13.41
N LYS A 39 -3.34 13.00 12.12
CA LYS A 39 -4.38 13.27 11.12
C LYS A 39 -4.46 12.15 10.10
N ASP A 40 -5.65 12.01 9.52
CA ASP A 40 -5.83 11.18 8.34
C ASP A 40 -5.06 11.78 7.16
N LYS A 41 -4.61 10.90 6.26
CA LYS A 41 -3.82 11.30 5.09
C LYS A 41 -4.48 12.40 4.25
N LYS A 42 -5.81 12.34 4.11
CA LYS A 42 -6.57 13.31 3.32
C LYS A 42 -6.49 14.71 3.93
N ASP A 43 -6.53 14.82 5.26
CA ASP A 43 -6.39 16.10 5.96
C ASP A 43 -4.96 16.63 5.88
N LEU A 44 -3.94 15.77 5.95
CA LEU A 44 -2.55 16.18 5.73
C LEU A 44 -2.35 16.78 4.33
N VAL A 45 -2.93 16.13 3.31
CA VAL A 45 -2.88 16.62 1.93
C VAL A 45 -3.60 17.96 1.80
N LYS A 46 -4.77 18.10 2.42
CA LYS A 46 -5.54 19.34 2.42
C LYS A 46 -4.73 20.49 3.00
N ASP A 47 -4.15 20.28 4.18
CA ASP A 47 -3.40 21.30 4.91
C ASP A 47 -2.12 21.69 4.20
N TYR A 48 -1.37 20.73 3.66
CA TYR A 48 -0.10 21.01 2.99
C TYR A 48 -0.26 21.66 1.61
N MET A 49 -1.31 21.27 0.89
CA MET A 49 -1.53 21.75 -0.47
C MET A 49 -2.10 23.16 -0.50
N GLU A 50 -2.86 23.58 0.52
CA GLU A 50 -3.46 24.92 0.64
C GLU A 50 -4.20 25.34 -0.64
N LEU A 51 -4.94 24.40 -1.24
CA LEU A 51 -5.54 24.61 -2.56
C LEU A 51 -6.65 25.66 -2.49
N SER A 52 -6.69 26.52 -3.51
CA SER A 52 -7.79 27.45 -3.72
C SER A 52 -9.12 26.69 -3.90
N ALA A 53 -10.24 27.31 -3.54
CA ALA A 53 -11.57 26.71 -3.74
C ALA A 53 -11.86 26.32 -5.20
N LYS A 54 -11.26 27.06 -6.15
CA LYS A 54 -11.43 26.85 -7.60
C LYS A 54 -10.75 25.57 -8.10
N ASP A 55 -9.61 25.19 -7.52
CA ASP A 55 -8.81 24.04 -7.97
C ASP A 55 -9.11 22.76 -7.18
N SER A 56 -9.84 22.88 -6.06
CA SER A 56 -10.06 21.81 -5.09
C SER A 56 -10.82 20.61 -5.67
N ALA A 57 -11.89 20.83 -6.44
CA ALA A 57 -12.71 19.73 -6.96
C ALA A 57 -11.95 18.83 -7.96
N ALA A 58 -11.21 19.45 -8.89
CA ALA A 58 -10.42 18.71 -9.88
C ALA A 58 -9.24 17.97 -9.23
N PHE A 59 -8.59 18.60 -8.22
CA PHE A 59 -7.55 17.96 -7.42
C PHE A 59 -8.10 16.73 -6.71
N TRP A 60 -9.17 16.86 -5.93
CA TRP A 60 -9.69 15.76 -5.11
C TRP A 60 -10.15 14.59 -5.95
N LYS A 61 -10.75 14.84 -7.12
CA LYS A 61 -11.10 13.77 -8.06
C LYS A 61 -9.87 12.96 -8.51
N LEU A 62 -8.78 13.63 -8.87
CA LEU A 62 -7.54 12.95 -9.25
C LEU A 62 -6.84 12.29 -8.05
N TYR A 63 -6.92 12.90 -6.87
CA TYR A 63 -6.40 12.35 -5.63
C TYR A 63 -7.12 11.05 -5.25
N ASP A 64 -8.44 11.00 -5.33
CA ASP A 64 -9.20 9.79 -5.01
C ASP A 64 -8.85 8.66 -6.02
N GLU A 65 -8.75 8.98 -7.33
CA GLU A 65 -8.27 8.02 -8.35
C GLU A 65 -6.84 7.51 -8.05
N TYR A 66 -5.96 8.41 -7.60
CA TYR A 66 -4.59 8.07 -7.20
C TYR A 66 -4.59 7.10 -6.01
N GLU A 67 -5.36 7.43 -4.97
CA GLU A 67 -5.41 6.68 -3.72
C GLU A 67 -5.95 5.27 -3.92
N ASP A 68 -6.94 5.08 -4.79
CA ASP A 68 -7.47 3.75 -5.11
C ASP A 68 -6.38 2.83 -5.70
N LYS A 69 -5.58 3.37 -6.62
CA LYS A 69 -4.45 2.64 -7.24
C LYS A 69 -3.29 2.44 -6.27
N ARG A 70 -2.97 3.47 -5.48
CA ARG A 70 -1.94 3.41 -4.44
C ARG A 70 -2.25 2.29 -3.45
N LYS A 71 -3.49 2.20 -2.97
CA LYS A 71 -3.92 1.17 -2.02
C LYS A 71 -3.83 -0.24 -2.60
N LEU A 72 -4.12 -0.41 -3.90
CA LEU A 72 -3.92 -1.70 -4.58
C LEU A 72 -2.46 -2.15 -4.53
N ILE A 73 -1.52 -1.25 -4.82
CA ILE A 73 -0.08 -1.57 -4.80
C ILE A 73 0.39 -1.80 -3.35
N GLY A 74 -0.09 -1.02 -2.38
CA GLY A 74 0.21 -1.23 -0.96
C GLY A 74 -0.20 -2.62 -0.46
N ARG A 75 -1.39 -3.09 -0.86
CA ARG A 75 -1.84 -4.45 -0.54
C ARG A 75 -0.95 -5.54 -1.08
N GLU A 76 -0.50 -5.39 -2.33
CA GLU A 76 0.46 -6.35 -2.89
C GLU A 76 1.75 -6.41 -2.06
N ARG A 77 2.22 -5.27 -1.53
CA ARG A 77 3.39 -5.23 -0.66
C ARG A 77 3.14 -5.98 0.64
N ILE A 78 2.01 -5.71 1.30
CA ILE A 78 1.65 -6.38 2.56
C ILE A 78 1.58 -7.90 2.35
N ASN A 79 0.94 -8.36 1.27
CA ASN A 79 0.92 -9.78 0.93
C ASN A 79 2.31 -10.40 0.73
N LEU A 80 3.27 -9.66 0.15
CA LEU A 80 4.66 -10.12 0.00
C LEU A 80 5.36 -10.22 1.36
N LEU A 81 5.11 -9.28 2.27
CA LEU A 81 5.68 -9.29 3.61
C LEU A 81 5.07 -10.40 4.48
N GLU A 82 3.77 -10.67 4.34
CA GLU A 82 3.11 -11.81 4.98
C GLU A 82 3.67 -13.15 4.47
N GLN A 83 3.88 -13.27 3.15
CA GLN A 83 4.53 -14.46 2.57
C GLN A 83 5.93 -14.65 3.14
N TYR A 84 6.71 -13.57 3.24
CA TYR A 84 8.02 -13.60 3.87
C TYR A 84 7.97 -14.08 5.32
N ALA A 85 7.09 -13.52 6.14
CA ALA A 85 6.93 -13.92 7.54
C ALA A 85 6.56 -15.40 7.69
N ASN A 86 5.66 -15.90 6.84
CA ASN A 86 5.23 -17.30 6.85
C ASN A 86 6.31 -18.28 6.38
N GLU A 87 7.15 -17.86 5.43
CA GLU A 87 8.20 -18.70 4.85
C GLU A 87 9.55 -18.56 5.55
N TYR A 88 9.72 -17.59 6.46
CA TYR A 88 11.01 -17.19 7.03
C TYR A 88 11.88 -18.37 7.50
N GLN A 89 11.32 -19.30 8.28
CA GLN A 89 12.08 -20.44 8.84
C GLN A 89 12.53 -21.46 7.78
N ASN A 90 11.88 -21.48 6.61
CA ASN A 90 12.11 -22.44 5.52
C ASN A 90 12.38 -21.72 4.19
N LEU A 91 13.04 -20.56 4.26
CA LEU A 91 13.33 -19.71 3.13
C LEU A 91 14.50 -20.30 2.32
N ASP A 92 14.17 -20.99 1.24
CA ASP A 92 15.15 -21.45 0.25
C ASP A 92 15.46 -20.37 -0.80
N ASN A 93 16.46 -20.64 -1.65
CA ASN A 93 16.90 -19.70 -2.69
C ASN A 93 15.77 -19.29 -3.64
N ALA A 94 14.89 -20.21 -4.03
CA ALA A 94 13.84 -19.93 -5.01
C ALA A 94 12.75 -19.03 -4.40
N LYS A 95 12.37 -19.28 -3.14
CA LYS A 95 11.43 -18.42 -2.40
C LYS A 95 12.02 -17.04 -2.15
N ALA A 96 13.29 -16.97 -1.75
CA ALA A 96 14.00 -15.71 -1.55
C ALA A 96 14.03 -14.88 -2.83
N GLU A 97 14.37 -15.49 -3.97
CA GLU A 97 14.38 -14.83 -5.28
C GLU A 97 12.99 -14.30 -5.66
N LYS A 98 11.95 -15.12 -5.47
CA LYS A 98 10.56 -14.74 -5.76
C LYS A 98 10.11 -13.54 -4.93
N LEU A 99 10.38 -13.56 -3.62
CA LEU A 99 10.00 -12.48 -2.71
C LEU A 99 10.76 -11.18 -3.02
N ALA A 100 12.08 -11.27 -3.23
CA ALA A 100 12.90 -10.13 -3.60
C ALA A 100 12.42 -9.50 -4.92
N THR A 101 12.21 -10.32 -5.95
CA THR A 101 11.69 -9.85 -7.24
C THR A 101 10.28 -9.26 -7.11
N GLY A 102 9.43 -9.83 -6.27
CA GLY A 102 8.11 -9.30 -5.96
C GLY A 102 8.16 -7.89 -5.36
N ILE A 103 9.05 -7.68 -4.39
CA ILE A 103 9.25 -6.36 -3.75
C ILE A 103 9.79 -5.34 -4.76
N LEU A 104 10.77 -5.71 -5.59
CA LEU A 104 11.30 -4.84 -6.65
C LEU A 104 10.22 -4.43 -7.66
N ASN A 105 9.38 -5.38 -8.07
CA ASN A 105 8.26 -5.10 -8.97
C ASN A 105 7.21 -4.19 -8.32
N ASN A 106 6.93 -4.37 -7.03
CA ASN A 106 6.04 -3.49 -6.27
C ASN A 106 6.57 -2.05 -6.21
N ASP A 107 7.88 -1.88 -5.98
CA ASP A 107 8.55 -0.57 -5.99
C ASP A 107 8.49 0.09 -7.38
N ALA A 108 8.67 -0.68 -8.45
CA ALA A 108 8.51 -0.20 -9.82
C ALA A 108 7.07 0.29 -10.10
N LYS A 109 6.05 -0.40 -9.57
CA LYS A 109 4.64 0.03 -9.67
C LYS A 109 4.39 1.37 -8.97
N TYR A 110 4.93 1.55 -7.76
CA TYR A 110 4.85 2.85 -7.06
C TYR A 110 5.52 3.97 -7.88
N ASN A 111 6.73 3.75 -8.39
CA ASN A 111 7.43 4.75 -9.21
C ASN A 111 6.64 5.10 -10.49
N THR A 112 6.04 4.11 -11.14
CA THR A 112 5.18 4.32 -12.31
C THR A 112 3.93 5.12 -11.95
N LEU A 113 3.32 4.83 -10.79
CA LEU A 113 2.16 5.56 -10.29
C LEU A 113 2.52 7.04 -10.04
N TYR A 114 3.64 7.31 -9.36
CA TYR A 114 4.11 8.67 -9.09
C TYR A 114 4.35 9.46 -10.38
N GLN A 115 5.05 8.88 -11.36
CA GLN A 115 5.29 9.54 -12.65
C GLN A 115 4.00 9.86 -13.39
N THR A 116 3.05 8.92 -13.40
CA THR A 116 1.75 9.08 -14.06
C THR A 116 0.96 10.22 -13.44
N TYR A 117 0.85 10.23 -12.11
CA TYR A 117 0.03 11.22 -11.43
C TYR A 117 0.71 12.58 -11.32
N PHE A 118 2.04 12.65 -11.24
CA PHE A 118 2.75 13.92 -11.36
C PHE A 118 2.40 14.62 -12.69
N LYS A 119 2.38 13.90 -13.82
CA LYS A 119 1.97 14.45 -15.12
C LYS A 119 0.51 14.92 -15.10
N LYS A 120 -0.41 14.07 -14.64
CA LYS A 120 -1.85 14.42 -14.54
C LYS A 120 -2.09 15.67 -13.70
N PHE A 121 -1.47 15.72 -12.52
CA PHE A 121 -1.55 16.83 -11.59
C PHE A 121 -0.93 18.11 -12.14
N THR A 122 0.20 17.99 -12.84
CA THR A 122 0.84 19.13 -13.53
C THR A 122 -0.10 19.78 -14.54
N THR A 123 -0.86 18.98 -15.30
CA THR A 123 -1.84 19.49 -16.28
C THR A 123 -2.99 20.26 -15.61
N VAL A 124 -3.39 19.90 -14.40
CA VAL A 124 -4.56 20.51 -13.72
C VAL A 124 -4.19 21.77 -12.93
N PHE A 125 -3.03 21.79 -12.26
CA PHE A 125 -2.69 22.85 -11.30
C PHE A 125 -1.23 23.29 -11.34
N GLY A 126 -0.51 22.94 -12.40
CA GLY A 126 0.86 23.37 -12.64
C GLY A 126 1.92 22.54 -11.90
N ALA A 127 3.13 22.57 -12.45
CA ALA A 127 4.23 21.70 -12.03
C ALA A 127 4.64 21.91 -10.56
N LYS A 128 4.60 23.16 -10.05
CA LYS A 128 4.97 23.47 -8.67
C LYS A 128 4.07 22.77 -7.65
N ASN A 129 2.76 22.88 -7.84
CA ASN A 129 1.80 22.23 -6.96
C ASN A 129 1.83 20.70 -7.13
N ALA A 130 2.05 20.19 -8.34
CA ALA A 130 2.25 18.75 -8.57
C ALA A 130 3.46 18.20 -7.83
N ALA A 131 4.57 18.95 -7.84
CA ALA A 131 5.76 18.61 -7.09
C ALA A 131 5.52 18.67 -5.56
N LYS A 132 4.80 19.68 -5.05
CA LYS A 132 4.40 19.75 -3.63
C LYS A 132 3.65 18.48 -3.22
N PHE A 133 2.62 18.09 -3.96
CA PHE A 133 1.85 16.88 -3.66
C PHE A 133 2.74 15.64 -3.67
N LEU A 134 3.55 15.47 -4.73
CA LEU A 134 4.43 14.31 -4.86
C LEU A 134 5.44 14.21 -3.71
N GLN A 135 6.01 15.34 -3.28
CA GLN A 135 6.94 15.38 -2.15
C GLN A 135 6.27 14.90 -0.85
N LEU A 136 5.07 15.42 -0.54
CA LEU A 136 4.31 14.97 0.63
C LEU A 136 4.00 13.47 0.56
N GLU A 137 3.53 13.01 -0.59
CA GLU A 137 3.19 11.61 -0.80
C GLU A 137 4.39 10.69 -0.58
N MET A 138 5.54 11.01 -1.19
CA MET A 138 6.76 10.22 -1.01
C MET A 138 7.22 10.22 0.44
N TYR A 139 7.07 11.34 1.17
CA TYR A 139 7.40 11.43 2.59
C TYR A 139 6.52 10.48 3.42
N VAL A 140 5.20 10.55 3.24
CA VAL A 140 4.23 9.70 3.94
C VAL A 140 4.49 8.21 3.63
N GLN A 141 4.68 7.85 2.35
CA GLN A 141 4.93 6.45 1.97
C GLN A 141 6.26 5.91 2.50
N THR A 142 7.31 6.74 2.52
CA THR A 142 8.60 6.37 3.09
C THR A 142 8.47 6.10 4.59
N TYR A 143 7.73 6.96 5.29
CA TYR A 143 7.48 6.79 6.72
C TYR A 143 6.70 5.50 7.02
N VAL A 144 5.61 5.25 6.30
CA VAL A 144 4.81 4.02 6.45
C VAL A 144 5.68 2.79 6.21
N ARG A 145 6.42 2.77 5.10
CA ARG A 145 7.32 1.66 4.75
C ARG A 145 8.37 1.41 5.84
N ALA A 146 8.99 2.47 6.37
CA ALA A 146 10.00 2.34 7.40
C ALA A 146 9.45 1.74 8.70
N ASN A 147 8.22 2.08 9.08
CA ASN A 147 7.58 1.52 10.27
C ASN A 147 7.25 0.04 10.08
N VAL A 148 6.67 -0.34 8.94
CA VAL A 148 6.40 -1.74 8.63
C VAL A 148 7.69 -2.57 8.59
N MET A 149 8.74 -2.07 7.92
CA MET A 149 10.02 -2.79 7.81
C MET A 149 10.74 -2.98 9.15
N ARG A 150 10.48 -2.12 10.15
CA ARG A 150 11.11 -2.24 11.48
C ARG A 150 10.66 -3.48 12.24
N GLU A 151 9.44 -3.95 11.98
CA GLU A 151 8.85 -5.12 12.63
C GLU A 151 9.22 -6.44 11.94
N ILE A 152 9.97 -6.38 10.83
CA ILE A 152 10.28 -7.54 10.01
C ILE A 152 11.76 -7.91 10.20
N PRO A 153 12.08 -9.13 10.68
CA PRO A 153 13.47 -9.56 10.84
C PRO A 153 14.16 -9.66 9.48
N LEU A 154 15.46 -9.34 9.40
CA LEU A 154 16.22 -9.58 8.18
C LEU A 154 16.52 -11.07 8.04
N ILE A 155 16.82 -11.51 6.82
CA ILE A 155 17.22 -12.89 6.55
C ILE A 155 18.48 -13.20 7.38
N GLY A 156 18.41 -14.23 8.23
CA GLY A 156 19.53 -14.64 9.08
C GLY A 156 19.53 -14.03 10.49
N ASP A 157 18.60 -13.12 10.82
CA ASP A 157 18.60 -12.45 12.13
C ASP A 157 18.15 -13.37 13.28
N LEU A 158 17.14 -14.22 13.07
CA LEU A 158 16.64 -15.12 14.12
C LEU A 158 17.61 -16.27 14.41
N GLU A 159 18.45 -16.64 13.45
CA GLU A 159 19.50 -17.66 13.60
C GLU A 159 20.67 -17.12 14.44
N LYS A 160 21.01 -15.84 14.30
CA LYS A 160 22.08 -15.19 15.07
C LYS A 160 21.74 -15.02 16.55
N GLN A 161 20.46 -14.85 16.89
CA GLN A 161 20.01 -14.71 18.28
C GLN A 161 20.04 -16.03 19.07
N LYS A 162 20.22 -17.17 18.39
CA LYS A 162 20.31 -18.50 19.01
C LYS A 162 21.75 -18.94 19.32
N GLN A 163 22.75 -18.11 18.99
CA GLN A 163 24.17 -18.32 19.28
C GLN A 163 24.61 -17.46 20.46
#